data_AF-A0A522M499-F1
#
_entry.id   AF-A0A522M499-F1
#
_cell.length_a   1.000
_cell.length_b   1.000
_cell.length_c   1.000
_cell.angle_alpha   90.00
_cell.angle_beta   90.00
_cell.angle_gamma   90.00
#
_symmetry.space_group_name_H-M   'P 1'
#
loop_
_entity.id
_entity.type
_entity.pdbx_description
1 polymer ?
#
loop_
_entity_poly.entity_id
_entity_poly.type
_entity_poly.pdbx_seq_one_letter_code
_entity_poly.pdbx_strand_id
1 'polypeptide(L)'
;MRRIAVLLALAALGGVVASLAWRWWTAPPRARAATLAAAAAAVPAQADGLVAIAEPDRALRWLVRRPQALGLLALAAPDAHAALPRMRAILAALARDARGPLTLWWRGPDVAVAASVDPAAGRSLAELAAIEGVPLRSTPDGGGVTIAAASAAALLDGGPGTGPEDGPRRELAALARHGTRWWQLEAGRDRLELVSGVPPELPRATGPSVLTTSDLAALAAMAGSGAGLPHAAARLAVAGHDWALGLPATVPSAQLQRILSLGGDTAADAGAHHWRGLLGDLWSAPPPGFAVASSPEMLAAVAGAPPAGEAGAVRGADLAAACERAADALERVPWLASRAAALRRAAPLAAGVRLARWRVTPAGGRIVLEW
;
A
#
# COMPACT_ATOMS: atom_id res chain seq x y z
N MET A 1 -34.95 -1.73 -46.59
CA MET A 1 -34.40 -2.77 -45.68
C MET A 1 -32.87 -2.85 -45.70
N ARG A 2 -32.18 -3.02 -46.85
CA ARG A 2 -30.71 -3.10 -46.92
C ARG A 2 -29.95 -1.92 -46.24
N ARG A 3 -30.40 -0.67 -46.41
CA ARG A 3 -29.73 0.51 -45.83
C ARG A 3 -29.81 0.57 -44.29
N ILE A 4 -30.91 0.09 -43.70
CA ILE A 4 -31.10 0.04 -42.24
C ILE A 4 -30.22 -1.06 -41.62
N ALA A 5 -30.10 -2.21 -42.30
CA ALA A 5 -29.21 -3.28 -41.87
C ALA A 5 -27.73 -2.87 -41.90
N VAL A 6 -27.30 -2.09 -42.90
CA VAL A 6 -25.94 -1.55 -42.99
C VAL A 6 -25.64 -0.53 -41.89
N LEU A 7 -26.60 0.35 -41.56
CA LEU A 7 -26.44 1.31 -40.47
C LEU A 7 -26.37 0.63 -39.09
N LEU A 8 -27.19 -0.40 -38.86
CA LEU A 8 -27.12 -1.19 -37.62
C LEU A 8 -25.81 -1.98 -37.50
N ALA A 9 -25.30 -2.53 -38.60
CA ALA A 9 -24.01 -3.23 -38.62
C ALA A 9 -22.84 -2.27 -38.33
N LEU A 10 -22.86 -1.04 -38.87
CA LEU A 10 -21.84 -0.02 -38.60
C LEU A 10 -21.90 0.52 -37.17
N ALA A 11 -23.10 0.70 -36.61
CA ALA A 11 -23.26 1.10 -35.20
C ALA A 11 -22.80 -0.01 -34.24
N ALA A 12 -23.10 -1.28 -34.53
CA ALA A 12 -22.60 -2.42 -33.77
C ALA A 12 -21.07 -2.55 -33.86
N LEU A 13 -20.49 -2.37 -35.05
CA LEU A 13 -19.03 -2.35 -35.24
C LEU A 13 -18.38 -1.18 -34.50
N GLY A 14 -18.97 0.01 -34.54
CA GLY A 14 -18.52 1.18 -33.79
C GLY A 14 -18.58 0.96 -32.27
N GLY A 15 -19.64 0.32 -31.77
CA GLY A 15 -19.75 -0.07 -30.36
C GLY A 15 -18.72 -1.12 -29.94
N VAL A 16 -18.42 -2.11 -30.80
CA VAL A 16 -17.38 -3.11 -30.56
C VAL A 16 -15.99 -2.47 -30.57
N VAL A 17 -15.69 -1.61 -31.54
CA VAL A 17 -14.42 -0.88 -31.62
C VAL A 17 -14.25 0.08 -30.43
N ALA A 18 -15.29 0.81 -30.05
CA ALA A 18 -15.25 1.67 -28.87
C ALA A 18 -15.10 0.85 -27.58
N SER A 19 -15.76 -0.30 -27.47
CA SER A 19 -15.61 -1.22 -26.33
C SER A 19 -14.23 -1.88 -26.30
N LEU A 20 -13.64 -2.23 -27.44
CA LEU A 20 -12.30 -2.80 -27.54
C LEU A 20 -11.24 -1.73 -27.27
N ALA A 21 -11.41 -0.52 -27.78
CA ALA A 21 -10.57 0.64 -27.48
C ALA A 21 -10.69 1.01 -26.00
N TRP A 22 -11.89 1.01 -25.43
CA TRP A 22 -12.12 1.24 -24.00
C TRP A 22 -11.52 0.13 -23.14
N ARG A 23 -11.67 -1.13 -23.55
CA ARG A 23 -11.04 -2.30 -22.89
C ARG A 23 -9.52 -2.23 -22.96
N TRP A 24 -8.96 -1.84 -24.10
CA TRP A 24 -7.53 -1.65 -24.29
C TRP A 24 -7.01 -0.46 -23.48
N TRP A 25 -7.80 0.61 -23.36
CA TRP A 25 -7.49 1.79 -22.55
C TRP A 25 -7.55 1.49 -21.04
N THR A 26 -8.45 0.60 -20.61
CA THR A 26 -8.67 0.26 -19.19
C THR A 26 -7.93 -1.00 -18.74
N ALA A 27 -7.22 -1.67 -19.64
CA ALA A 27 -6.52 -2.91 -19.32
C ALA A 27 -5.41 -2.65 -18.29
N PRO A 28 -5.21 -3.58 -17.33
CA PRO A 28 -4.08 -3.53 -16.44
C PRO A 28 -2.76 -3.67 -17.23
N PRO A 29 -1.66 -3.03 -16.77
CA PRO A 29 -0.35 -3.20 -17.38
C PRO A 29 0.14 -4.65 -17.25
N ARG A 30 0.80 -5.18 -18.28
CA ARG A 30 1.31 -6.56 -18.26
C ARG A 30 2.63 -6.71 -19.01
N ALA A 31 3.57 -7.39 -18.39
CA ALA A 31 4.78 -7.90 -19.02
C ALA A 31 5.11 -9.30 -18.49
N ARG A 32 5.89 -10.07 -19.24
CA ARG A 32 6.39 -11.36 -18.76
C ARG A 32 7.27 -11.14 -17.53
N ALA A 33 7.16 -12.02 -16.54
CA ALA A 33 8.01 -11.96 -15.35
C ALA A 33 9.50 -11.88 -15.67
N ALA A 34 9.98 -12.62 -16.68
CA ALA A 34 11.37 -12.57 -17.14
C ALA A 34 11.80 -11.19 -17.66
N THR A 35 10.91 -10.45 -18.33
CA THR A 35 11.18 -9.10 -18.81
C THR A 35 11.34 -8.12 -17.65
N LEU A 36 10.50 -8.24 -16.63
CA LEU A 36 10.61 -7.43 -15.41
C LEU A 36 11.83 -7.83 -14.57
N ALA A 37 12.18 -9.11 -14.52
CA ALA A 37 13.37 -9.60 -13.83
C ALA A 37 14.65 -9.08 -14.49
N ALA A 38 14.72 -9.06 -15.82
CA ALA A 38 15.84 -8.47 -16.56
C ALA A 38 15.96 -6.96 -16.31
N ALA A 39 14.83 -6.24 -16.34
CA ALA A 39 14.80 -4.81 -16.03
C ALA A 39 15.22 -4.52 -14.57
N ALA A 40 14.88 -5.42 -13.64
CA ALA A 40 15.25 -5.32 -12.25
C ALA A 40 16.73 -5.68 -12.01
N ALA A 41 17.29 -6.62 -12.76
CA ALA A 41 18.71 -6.97 -12.71
C ALA A 41 19.62 -5.81 -13.20
N ALA A 42 19.09 -4.90 -14.03
CA ALA A 42 19.82 -3.71 -14.46
C ALA A 42 19.96 -2.64 -13.35
N VAL A 43 19.25 -2.78 -12.23
CA VAL A 43 19.33 -1.86 -11.07
C VAL A 43 20.60 -2.14 -10.27
N PRO A 44 21.30 -1.12 -9.74
CA PRO A 44 22.45 -1.32 -8.87
C PRO A 44 22.16 -2.23 -7.67
N ALA A 45 23.06 -3.19 -7.40
CA ALA A 45 22.91 -4.17 -6.32
C ALA A 45 22.66 -3.53 -4.94
N GLN A 46 23.26 -2.35 -4.73
CA GLN A 46 23.27 -1.57 -3.49
C GLN A 46 21.98 -0.76 -3.20
N ALA A 47 20.95 -0.88 -4.03
CA ALA A 47 19.66 -0.24 -3.79
C ALA A 47 18.92 -0.91 -2.62
N ASP A 48 18.31 -0.12 -1.74
CA ASP A 48 17.51 -0.62 -0.60
C ASP A 48 16.21 -1.27 -1.08
N GLY A 49 15.70 -0.81 -2.22
CA GLY A 49 14.62 -1.45 -2.94
C GLY A 49 14.46 -0.93 -4.36
N LEU A 50 13.56 -1.56 -5.09
CA LEU A 50 13.23 -1.21 -6.47
C LEU A 50 11.81 -1.64 -6.84
N VAL A 51 11.28 -1.06 -7.91
CA VAL A 51 10.06 -1.49 -8.58
C VAL A 51 10.26 -1.41 -10.10
N ALA A 52 10.15 -2.54 -10.79
CA ALA A 52 10.05 -2.62 -12.24
C ALA A 52 8.57 -2.73 -12.66
N ILE A 53 8.06 -1.72 -13.35
CA ILE A 53 6.65 -1.59 -13.73
C ILE A 53 6.50 -1.93 -15.21
N ALA A 54 5.55 -2.82 -15.53
CA ALA A 54 5.19 -3.14 -16.91
C ALA A 54 4.44 -1.97 -17.57
N GLU A 55 4.66 -1.74 -18.87
CA GLU A 55 3.90 -0.80 -19.69
C GLU A 55 3.59 0.54 -18.97
N PRO A 56 4.60 1.33 -18.59
CA PRO A 56 4.47 2.42 -17.62
C PRO A 56 3.45 3.49 -18.00
N ASP A 57 3.28 3.80 -19.28
CA ASP A 57 2.24 4.72 -19.77
C ASP A 57 0.83 4.19 -19.48
N ARG A 58 0.61 2.88 -19.68
CA ARG A 58 -0.65 2.21 -19.30
C ARG A 58 -0.77 2.12 -17.78
N ALA A 59 0.31 1.82 -17.06
CA ALA A 59 0.31 1.80 -15.61
C ALA A 59 -0.06 3.17 -15.02
N LEU A 60 0.52 4.27 -15.50
CA LEU A 60 0.19 5.63 -15.07
C LEU A 60 -1.28 5.97 -15.35
N ARG A 61 -1.80 5.66 -16.53
CA ARG A 61 -3.23 5.90 -16.82
C ARG A 61 -4.16 5.07 -15.94
N TRP A 62 -3.79 3.81 -15.69
CA TRP A 62 -4.53 2.91 -14.82
C TRP A 62 -4.50 3.43 -13.36
N LEU A 63 -3.34 3.90 -12.89
CA LEU A 63 -3.12 4.47 -11.56
C LEU A 63 -3.77 5.85 -11.38
N VAL A 64 -3.75 6.73 -12.37
CA VAL A 64 -4.42 8.06 -12.31
C VAL A 64 -5.93 7.91 -12.17
N ARG A 65 -6.52 6.88 -12.79
CA ARG A 65 -7.95 6.56 -12.62
C ARG A 65 -8.26 5.94 -11.24
N ARG A 66 -7.24 5.48 -10.52
CA ARG A 66 -7.34 4.78 -9.24
C ARG A 66 -6.29 5.34 -8.28
N PRO A 67 -6.44 6.59 -7.80
CA PRO A 67 -5.45 7.24 -6.94
C PRO A 67 -5.09 6.42 -5.69
N GLN A 68 -5.97 5.52 -5.26
CA GLN A 68 -5.74 4.55 -4.19
C GLN A 68 -4.56 3.60 -4.48
N ALA A 69 -4.33 3.24 -5.74
CA ALA A 69 -3.27 2.34 -6.17
C ALA A 69 -1.88 3.00 -6.20
N LEU A 70 -1.81 4.34 -6.27
CA LEU A 70 -0.56 5.10 -6.07
C LEU A 70 -0.03 4.96 -4.63
N GLY A 71 -0.92 4.66 -3.67
CA GLY A 71 -0.56 4.39 -2.29
C GLY A 71 0.37 3.19 -2.11
N LEU A 72 0.34 2.20 -3.03
CA LEU A 72 1.20 1.02 -2.93
C LEU A 72 2.66 1.29 -3.35
N LEU A 73 2.89 2.22 -4.28
CA LEU A 73 4.24 2.69 -4.59
C LEU A 73 4.81 3.54 -3.44
N ALA A 74 3.96 4.34 -2.78
CA ALA A 74 4.33 5.10 -1.59
C ALA A 74 4.60 4.20 -0.37
N LEU A 75 3.89 3.08 -0.23
CA LEU A 75 4.13 2.07 0.81
C LEU A 75 5.40 1.26 0.56
N ALA A 76 5.83 1.11 -0.70
CA ALA A 76 7.03 0.35 -1.05
C ALA A 76 8.34 1.13 -0.84
N ALA A 77 8.29 2.47 -0.80
CA ALA A 77 9.46 3.33 -0.66
C ALA A 77 9.17 4.56 0.22
N PRO A 78 8.85 4.37 1.52
CA PRO A 78 8.53 5.47 2.43
C PRO A 78 9.68 6.48 2.53
N ASP A 79 10.92 6.01 2.48
CA ASP A 79 12.13 6.84 2.57
C ASP A 79 12.35 7.70 1.32
N ALA A 80 11.89 7.25 0.14
CA ALA A 80 12.05 7.96 -1.13
C ALA A 80 11.05 9.12 -1.33
N HIS A 81 10.06 9.28 -0.42
CA HIS A 81 8.97 10.24 -0.60
C HIS A 81 9.46 11.68 -0.76
N ALA A 82 10.58 12.04 -0.13
CA ALA A 82 11.16 13.38 -0.20
C ALA A 82 11.75 13.74 -1.58
N ALA A 83 12.27 12.75 -2.33
CA ALA A 83 12.91 12.97 -3.63
C ALA A 83 11.93 12.84 -4.82
N LEU A 84 10.80 12.16 -4.65
CA LEU A 84 9.80 11.97 -5.70
C LEU A 84 9.28 13.27 -6.35
N PRO A 85 9.03 14.37 -5.62
CA PRO A 85 8.61 15.64 -6.24
C PRO A 85 9.63 16.19 -7.22
N ARG A 86 10.93 16.10 -6.91
CA ARG A 86 12.03 16.56 -7.78
C ARG A 86 12.15 15.71 -9.05
N MET A 87 11.87 14.41 -8.92
CA MET A 87 11.92 13.48 -10.05
C MET A 87 10.62 13.43 -10.86
N ARG A 88 9.59 14.18 -10.49
CA ARG A 88 8.23 14.04 -11.06
C ARG A 88 8.19 14.31 -12.56
N ALA A 89 8.85 15.37 -13.04
CA ALA A 89 8.85 15.72 -14.46
C ALA A 89 9.56 14.64 -15.30
N ILE A 90 10.73 14.20 -14.84
CA ILE A 90 11.52 13.14 -15.49
C ILE A 90 10.78 11.81 -15.46
N LEU A 91 10.18 11.44 -14.33
CA LEU A 91 9.38 10.22 -14.18
C LEU A 91 8.21 10.21 -15.17
N ALA A 92 7.49 11.33 -15.30
CA ALA A 92 6.37 11.45 -16.22
C ALA A 92 6.82 11.34 -17.68
N ALA A 93 7.93 11.99 -18.03
CA ALA A 93 8.50 11.92 -19.38
C ALA A 93 8.98 10.50 -19.73
N LEU A 94 9.75 9.87 -18.84
CA LEU A 94 10.21 8.48 -19.02
C LEU A 94 9.04 7.51 -19.12
N ALA A 95 8.03 7.62 -18.26
CA ALA A 95 6.89 6.72 -18.28
C ALA A 95 6.09 6.83 -19.59
N ARG A 96 6.02 8.03 -20.19
CA ARG A 96 5.35 8.26 -21.47
C ARG A 96 6.14 7.68 -22.65
N ASP A 97 7.46 7.84 -22.65
CA ASP A 97 8.31 7.54 -23.80
C ASP A 97 8.98 6.15 -23.72
N ALA A 98 8.76 5.41 -22.63
CA ALA A 98 9.30 4.07 -22.41
C ALA A 98 8.76 3.03 -23.39
N ARG A 99 9.68 2.25 -23.97
CA ARG A 99 9.41 1.13 -24.87
C ARG A 99 9.31 -0.23 -24.17
N GLY A 100 9.49 -0.24 -22.86
CA GLY A 100 9.51 -1.45 -22.04
C GLY A 100 9.23 -1.12 -20.58
N PRO A 101 9.68 -1.97 -19.64
CA PRO A 101 9.50 -1.69 -18.23
C PRO A 101 10.17 -0.38 -17.81
N LEU A 102 9.50 0.33 -16.90
CA LEU A 102 10.08 1.45 -16.16
C LEU A 102 10.56 0.91 -14.82
N THR A 103 11.83 1.09 -14.50
CA THR A 103 12.40 0.66 -13.24
C THR A 103 12.66 1.86 -12.35
N LEU A 104 12.14 1.85 -11.13
CA LEU A 104 12.44 2.80 -10.07
C LEU A 104 13.29 2.10 -9.01
N TRP A 105 14.29 2.77 -8.42
CA TRP A 105 15.03 2.24 -7.28
C TRP A 105 15.46 3.37 -6.34
N TRP A 106 15.77 3.04 -5.10
CA TRP A 106 16.14 4.02 -4.08
C TRP A 106 17.25 3.54 -3.16
N ARG A 107 17.89 4.50 -2.51
CA ARG A 107 18.86 4.29 -1.44
C ARG A 107 18.72 5.42 -0.44
N GLY A 108 18.31 5.11 0.79
CA GLY A 108 17.87 6.09 1.76
C GLY A 108 16.84 7.05 1.14
N PRO A 109 17.06 8.39 1.21
CA PRO A 109 16.12 9.38 0.69
C PRO A 109 16.20 9.56 -0.83
N ASP A 110 17.23 9.04 -1.49
CA ASP A 110 17.47 9.27 -2.91
C ASP A 110 16.75 8.25 -3.78
N VAL A 111 16.29 8.70 -4.95
CA VAL A 111 15.54 7.87 -5.91
C VAL A 111 16.12 8.01 -7.31
N ALA A 112 16.04 6.93 -8.07
CA ALA A 112 16.43 6.86 -9.46
C ALA A 112 15.39 6.10 -10.27
N VAL A 113 15.36 6.40 -11.56
CA VAL A 113 14.42 5.85 -12.53
C VAL A 113 15.13 5.56 -13.83
N ALA A 114 14.80 4.43 -14.46
CA ALA A 114 15.30 4.08 -15.77
C ALA A 114 14.25 3.44 -16.66
N ALA A 115 14.37 3.66 -17.96
CA ALA A 115 13.63 2.95 -18.99
C ALA A 115 14.42 2.92 -20.31
N SER A 116 14.11 1.94 -21.15
CA SER A 116 14.50 1.96 -22.56
C SER A 116 13.56 2.89 -23.32
N VAL A 117 14.13 3.80 -24.10
CA VAL A 117 13.41 4.80 -24.90
C VAL A 117 13.99 4.89 -26.30
N ASP A 118 13.28 5.61 -27.16
CA ASP A 118 13.79 6.05 -28.44
C ASP A 118 15.04 6.94 -28.31
N PRO A 119 16.05 6.85 -29.20
CA PRO A 119 17.20 7.75 -29.15
C PRO A 119 16.84 9.24 -29.24
N ALA A 120 15.78 9.58 -29.97
CA ALA A 120 15.27 10.94 -30.04
C ALA A 120 14.68 11.41 -28.70
N ALA A 121 13.87 10.58 -28.05
CA ALA A 121 13.32 10.85 -26.73
C ALA A 121 14.43 10.93 -25.67
N GLY A 122 15.46 10.08 -25.78
CA GLY A 122 16.64 10.11 -24.92
C GLY A 122 17.38 11.45 -24.94
N ARG A 123 17.48 12.10 -26.11
CA ARG A 123 18.06 13.46 -26.22
C ARG A 123 17.20 14.50 -25.49
N SER A 124 15.88 14.49 -25.72
CA SER A 124 14.96 15.41 -25.03
C SER A 124 14.94 15.20 -23.51
N LEU A 125 15.09 13.95 -23.05
CA LEU A 125 15.21 13.62 -21.64
C LEU A 125 16.53 14.13 -21.03
N ALA A 126 17.63 14.08 -21.79
CA ALA A 126 18.91 14.65 -21.37
C ALA A 126 18.82 16.18 -21.22
N GLU A 127 18.15 16.86 -22.14
CA GLU A 127 17.87 18.30 -22.04
C GLU A 127 17.02 18.62 -20.81
N LEU A 128 15.92 17.88 -20.59
CA LEU A 128 15.09 18.04 -19.40
C LEU A 128 15.87 17.83 -18.11
N ALA A 129 16.68 16.77 -18.04
CA ALA A 129 17.51 16.48 -16.87
C ALA A 129 18.53 17.60 -16.59
N ALA A 130 19.11 18.20 -17.65
CA ALA A 130 20.00 19.34 -17.52
C ALA A 130 19.27 20.59 -16.96
N ILE A 131 18.04 20.86 -17.40
CA ILE A 131 17.20 21.96 -16.91
C ILE A 131 16.84 21.76 -15.42
N GLU A 132 16.47 20.54 -15.05
CA GLU A 132 16.08 20.17 -13.69
C GLU A 132 17.29 19.95 -12.75
N GLY A 133 18.52 19.98 -13.28
CA GLY A 133 19.74 19.75 -12.50
C GLY A 133 19.88 18.32 -11.97
N VAL A 134 19.36 17.33 -12.71
CA VAL A 134 19.30 15.93 -12.30
C VAL A 134 20.38 15.10 -13.03
N PRO A 135 21.23 14.35 -12.30
CA PRO A 135 22.14 13.38 -12.88
C PRO A 135 21.43 12.38 -13.81
N LEU A 136 22.02 12.16 -15.00
CA LEU A 136 21.50 11.21 -15.99
C LEU A 136 22.64 10.39 -16.60
N ARG A 137 22.38 9.10 -16.80
CA ARG A 137 23.22 8.15 -17.55
C ARG A 137 22.44 7.63 -18.75
N SER A 138 23.10 7.61 -19.89
CA SER A 138 22.58 7.08 -21.15
C SER A 138 23.44 5.90 -21.59
N THR A 139 22.81 4.76 -21.86
CA THR A 139 23.46 3.52 -22.28
C THR A 139 22.77 2.97 -23.52
N PRO A 140 23.49 2.72 -24.63
CA PRO A 140 22.89 2.10 -25.81
C PRO A 140 22.29 0.72 -25.47
N ASP A 141 21.10 0.44 -26.01
CA ASP A 141 20.51 -0.90 -26.02
C ASP A 141 20.17 -1.28 -27.47
N GLY A 142 20.11 -2.58 -27.79
CA GLY A 142 20.02 -3.11 -29.17
C GLY A 142 18.75 -2.71 -29.94
N GLY A 143 18.60 -1.44 -30.28
CA GLY A 143 17.43 -0.83 -30.91
C GLY A 143 16.99 0.52 -30.31
N GLY A 144 17.64 1.01 -29.24
CA GLY A 144 17.28 2.24 -28.54
C GLY A 144 18.36 2.71 -27.56
N VAL A 145 17.93 3.41 -26.52
CA VAL A 145 18.80 3.91 -25.45
C VAL A 145 18.09 3.68 -24.12
N THR A 146 18.78 3.05 -23.17
CA THR A 146 18.37 3.03 -21.78
C THR A 146 18.82 4.32 -21.11
N ILE A 147 17.86 5.10 -20.64
CA ILE A 147 18.07 6.32 -19.87
C ILE A 147 17.84 6.01 -18.41
N ALA A 148 18.78 6.40 -17.55
CA ALA A 148 18.67 6.35 -16.10
C ALA A 148 18.89 7.75 -15.53
N ALA A 149 17.97 8.25 -14.71
CA ALA A 149 18.09 9.55 -14.05
C ALA A 149 17.89 9.39 -12.54
N ALA A 150 18.59 10.17 -11.72
CA ALA A 150 18.59 10.00 -10.27
C ALA A 150 18.67 11.33 -9.52
N SER A 151 18.04 11.40 -8.34
CA SER A 151 18.18 12.55 -7.44
C SER A 151 19.62 12.78 -6.94
N ALA A 152 20.44 11.73 -6.97
CA ALA A 152 21.87 11.77 -6.64
C ALA A 152 22.67 10.88 -7.59
N ALA A 153 23.84 11.35 -8.04
CA ALA A 153 24.70 10.63 -9.00
C ALA A 153 25.14 9.25 -8.48
N ALA A 154 25.36 9.12 -7.17
CA ALA A 154 25.76 7.86 -6.53
C ALA A 154 24.76 6.70 -6.71
N LEU A 155 23.50 6.99 -7.04
CA LEU A 155 22.50 5.97 -7.39
C LEU A 155 22.65 5.41 -8.80
N LEU A 156 23.37 6.12 -9.68
CA LEU A 156 23.71 5.66 -11.01
C LEU A 156 24.99 4.82 -10.98
N ASP A 157 25.84 5.00 -9.98
CA ASP A 157 27.07 4.25 -9.79
C ASP A 157 26.79 2.82 -9.28
N GLY A 158 27.51 1.82 -9.81
CA GLY A 158 27.41 0.42 -9.39
C GLY A 158 27.18 -0.58 -10.52
N GLY A 159 27.36 -1.87 -10.19
CA GLY A 159 27.11 -2.99 -11.10
C GLY A 159 25.67 -3.53 -11.03
N PRO A 160 25.24 -4.29 -12.04
CA PRO A 160 23.90 -4.86 -12.09
C PRO A 160 23.62 -5.72 -10.85
N GLY A 161 22.43 -5.57 -10.30
CA GLY A 161 21.94 -6.36 -9.19
C GLY A 161 21.50 -7.75 -9.62
N THR A 162 21.29 -8.61 -8.63
CA THR A 162 20.68 -9.91 -8.87
C THR A 162 19.17 -9.73 -9.03
N GLY A 163 18.65 -10.07 -10.20
CA GLY A 163 17.21 -10.28 -10.40
C GLY A 163 16.77 -11.62 -9.79
N PRO A 164 15.46 -11.89 -9.67
CA PRO A 164 15.00 -13.22 -9.32
C PRO A 164 15.44 -14.24 -10.38
N GLU A 165 16.05 -15.35 -9.94
CA GLU A 165 16.65 -16.37 -10.83
C GLU A 165 15.63 -17.17 -11.63
N ASP A 166 14.38 -17.24 -11.16
CA ASP A 166 13.28 -17.92 -11.84
C ASP A 166 11.98 -17.11 -11.76
N GLY A 167 11.42 -16.79 -12.93
CA GLY A 167 10.09 -16.22 -13.06
C GLY A 167 9.15 -17.22 -13.72
N PRO A 168 7.98 -17.55 -13.16
CA PRO A 168 6.97 -18.32 -13.88
C PRO A 168 6.61 -17.61 -15.20
N ARG A 169 6.06 -18.32 -16.20
CA ARG A 169 5.52 -17.75 -17.45
C ARG A 169 4.32 -16.79 -17.27
N ARG A 170 4.16 -16.23 -16.06
CA ARG A 170 3.05 -15.36 -15.65
C ARG A 170 3.29 -13.94 -16.16
N GLU A 171 2.20 -13.30 -16.57
CA GLU A 171 2.17 -11.87 -16.85
C GLU A 171 1.97 -11.11 -15.53
N LEU A 172 2.84 -10.14 -15.28
CA LEU A 172 2.84 -9.33 -14.07
C LEU A 172 2.68 -7.85 -14.43
N ALA A 173 2.05 -7.09 -13.54
CA ALA A 173 1.94 -5.65 -13.63
C ALA A 173 3.23 -4.96 -13.15
N ALA A 174 3.87 -5.52 -12.12
CA ALA A 174 5.17 -5.07 -11.67
C ALA A 174 5.91 -6.17 -10.91
N LEU A 175 7.20 -5.93 -10.69
CA LEU A 175 8.07 -6.70 -9.82
C LEU A 175 8.75 -5.70 -8.88
N ALA A 176 8.66 -5.92 -7.57
CA ALA A 176 9.25 -5.03 -6.57
C ALA A 176 10.22 -5.79 -5.67
N ARG A 177 11.25 -5.10 -5.18
CA ARG A 177 12.16 -5.58 -4.13
C ARG A 177 12.15 -4.59 -2.98
N HIS A 178 12.05 -5.10 -1.76
CA HIS A 178 12.28 -4.32 -0.56
C HIS A 178 13.20 -5.12 0.37
N GLY A 179 14.39 -4.58 0.66
CA GLY A 179 15.46 -5.34 1.29
C GLY A 179 15.79 -6.60 0.46
N THR A 180 15.73 -7.78 1.09
CA THR A 180 16.00 -9.07 0.43
C THR A 180 14.76 -9.69 -0.22
N ARG A 181 13.57 -9.09 -0.06
CA ARG A 181 12.31 -9.72 -0.41
C ARG A 181 11.78 -9.22 -1.76
N TRP A 182 11.47 -10.17 -2.65
CA TRP A 182 10.84 -9.92 -3.93
C TRP A 182 9.31 -10.09 -3.87
N TRP A 183 8.62 -9.11 -4.45
CA TRP A 183 7.17 -9.04 -4.54
C TRP A 183 6.74 -9.03 -6.01
N GLN A 184 5.88 -9.96 -6.37
CA GLN A 184 5.21 -10.02 -7.66
C GLN A 184 3.88 -9.27 -7.57
N LEU A 185 3.64 -8.33 -8.47
CA LEU A 185 2.43 -7.53 -8.51
C LEU A 185 1.56 -7.94 -9.70
N GLU A 186 0.29 -8.21 -9.44
CA GLU A 186 -0.71 -8.52 -10.45
C GLU A 186 -1.90 -7.58 -10.35
N ALA A 187 -2.13 -6.86 -11.45
CA ALA A 187 -3.27 -5.98 -11.58
C ALA A 187 -4.42 -6.71 -12.31
N GLY A 188 -5.56 -6.78 -11.63
CA GLY A 188 -6.87 -7.11 -12.18
C GLY A 188 -7.66 -5.86 -12.56
N ARG A 189 -8.94 -6.04 -12.91
CA ARG A 189 -9.84 -4.90 -13.25
C ARG A 189 -10.28 -4.13 -12.00
N ASP A 190 -10.51 -4.86 -10.93
CA ASP A 190 -11.11 -4.45 -9.65
C ASP A 190 -10.24 -4.84 -8.45
N ARG A 191 -9.04 -5.37 -8.72
CA ARG A 191 -8.12 -5.86 -7.69
C ARG A 191 -6.66 -5.64 -8.05
N LEU A 192 -5.83 -5.53 -7.02
CA LEU A 192 -4.37 -5.51 -7.12
C LEU A 192 -3.81 -6.46 -6.08
N GLU A 193 -3.00 -7.42 -6.52
CA GLU A 193 -2.47 -8.49 -5.68
C GLU A 193 -0.93 -8.45 -5.67
N LEU A 194 -0.34 -8.44 -4.49
CA LEU A 194 1.09 -8.52 -4.24
C LEU A 194 1.39 -9.85 -3.55
N VAL A 195 2.37 -10.59 -4.06
CA VAL A 195 2.75 -11.91 -3.56
C VAL A 195 4.25 -12.00 -3.40
N SER A 196 4.72 -12.56 -2.28
CA SER A 196 6.13 -12.82 -2.00
C SER A 196 6.31 -14.19 -1.35
N GLY A 197 7.39 -14.90 -1.69
CA GLY A 197 7.79 -16.15 -1.04
C GLY A 197 6.68 -17.21 -1.08
N VAL A 198 6.46 -17.89 0.04
CA VAL A 198 5.31 -18.78 0.24
C VAL A 198 4.14 -17.94 0.79
N PRO A 199 3.14 -17.55 -0.05
CA PRO A 199 2.10 -16.64 0.39
C PRO A 199 1.22 -17.27 1.46
N PRO A 200 1.08 -16.63 2.64
CA PRO A 200 0.19 -17.12 3.67
C PRO A 200 -1.29 -16.87 3.29
N GLU A 201 -2.19 -17.63 3.90
CA GLU A 201 -3.64 -17.41 3.74
C GLU A 201 -4.07 -16.07 4.33
N LEU A 202 -4.80 -15.29 3.54
CA LEU A 202 -5.32 -14.00 3.96
C LEU A 202 -6.43 -14.16 5.01
N PRO A 203 -6.53 -13.23 5.98
CA PRO A 203 -7.65 -13.19 6.90
C PRO A 203 -8.99 -13.03 6.15
N ARG A 204 -10.04 -13.62 6.71
CA ARG A 204 -11.40 -13.47 6.20
C ARG A 204 -11.88 -12.04 6.42
N ALA A 205 -12.64 -11.50 5.46
CA ALA A 205 -13.24 -10.17 5.54
C ALA A 205 -14.69 -10.19 6.07
N THR A 206 -15.10 -11.28 6.72
CA THR A 206 -16.44 -11.42 7.31
C THR A 206 -16.44 -10.75 8.68
N GLY A 207 -17.09 -9.59 8.81
CA GLY A 207 -17.23 -8.87 10.08
C GLY A 207 -16.50 -7.51 10.10
N PRO A 208 -16.07 -7.02 11.28
CA PRO A 208 -15.37 -5.75 11.41
C PRO A 208 -14.00 -5.79 10.72
N SER A 209 -13.50 -4.61 10.34
CA SER A 209 -12.12 -4.46 9.86
C SER A 209 -11.15 -4.78 10.99
N VAL A 210 -10.28 -5.78 10.84
CA VAL A 210 -9.31 -6.19 11.87
C VAL A 210 -7.90 -5.97 11.36
N LEU A 211 -7.07 -5.28 12.14
CA LEU A 211 -5.66 -5.02 11.85
C LEU A 211 -4.79 -5.60 12.96
N THR A 212 -3.69 -6.25 12.60
CA THR A 212 -2.66 -6.71 13.54
C THR A 212 -1.29 -6.26 13.07
N THR A 213 -0.69 -5.32 13.80
CA THR A 213 0.62 -4.74 13.43
C THR A 213 1.54 -4.61 14.65
N SER A 214 2.85 -4.71 14.42
CA SER A 214 3.89 -4.50 15.43
C SER A 214 3.98 -3.04 15.87
N ASP A 215 3.73 -2.09 14.96
CA ASP A 215 3.80 -0.65 15.28
C ASP A 215 2.66 -0.22 16.21
N LEU A 216 1.45 -0.76 16.04
CA LEU A 216 0.35 -0.52 16.97
C LEU A 216 0.68 -1.05 18.38
N ALA A 217 1.39 -2.17 18.45
CA ALA A 217 1.88 -2.69 19.71
C ALA A 217 2.99 -1.82 20.32
N ALA A 218 3.93 -1.34 19.52
CA ALA A 218 4.96 -0.43 19.98
C ALA A 218 4.35 0.89 20.47
N LEU A 219 3.36 1.44 19.76
CA LEU A 219 2.61 2.63 20.16
C LEU A 219 1.82 2.41 21.45
N ALA A 220 1.15 1.26 21.58
CA ALA A 220 0.47 0.88 22.82
C ALA A 220 1.45 0.72 23.99
N ALA A 221 2.64 0.14 23.74
CA ALA A 221 3.71 0.02 24.74
C ALA A 221 4.26 1.39 25.16
N MET A 222 4.42 2.30 24.20
CA MET A 222 4.85 3.69 24.46
C MET A 222 3.80 4.51 25.22
N ALA A 223 2.51 4.17 25.09
CA ALA A 223 1.41 4.90 25.73
C ALA A 223 1.26 4.68 27.25
N GLY A 224 2.16 3.96 27.92
CA GLY A 224 2.24 4.03 29.39
C GLY A 224 2.56 2.74 30.15
N SER A 225 3.46 1.89 29.67
CA SER A 225 4.14 0.92 30.53
C SER A 225 5.65 1.15 30.49
N GLY A 226 6.12 2.09 31.31
CA GLY A 226 7.55 2.32 31.49
C GLY A 226 8.22 1.04 32.00
N ALA A 227 9.17 0.53 31.22
CA ALA A 227 10.04 -0.62 31.51
C ALA A 227 9.32 -1.96 31.80
N GLY A 228 9.20 -2.82 30.78
CA GLY A 228 9.06 -4.26 31.01
C GLY A 228 8.00 -5.04 30.22
N LEU A 229 7.33 -4.46 29.23
CA LEU A 229 6.36 -5.22 28.41
C LEU A 229 6.92 -5.60 27.03
N PRO A 230 6.79 -6.88 26.60
CA PRO A 230 7.37 -7.39 25.36
C PRO A 230 6.73 -6.78 24.10
N HIS A 231 7.54 -6.68 23.05
CA HIS A 231 7.18 -6.25 21.68
C HIS A 231 6.25 -7.25 20.96
N ALA A 232 5.04 -7.49 21.49
CA ALA A 232 4.08 -8.45 20.93
C ALA A 232 2.96 -7.74 20.14
N ALA A 233 2.46 -8.32 19.06
CA ALA A 233 1.47 -7.68 18.17
C ALA A 233 0.16 -7.29 18.88
N ALA A 234 -0.44 -6.15 18.47
CA ALA A 234 -1.75 -5.68 18.96
C ALA A 234 -2.83 -5.87 17.89
N ARG A 235 -4.11 -5.90 18.29
CA ARG A 235 -5.27 -6.05 17.41
C ARG A 235 -6.17 -4.81 17.49
N LEU A 236 -6.52 -4.24 16.35
CA LEU A 236 -7.51 -3.17 16.24
C LEU A 236 -8.68 -3.68 15.41
N ALA A 237 -9.90 -3.53 15.90
CA ALA A 237 -11.12 -3.77 15.15
C ALA A 237 -11.90 -2.46 14.94
N VAL A 238 -12.45 -2.24 13.75
CA VAL A 238 -13.29 -1.07 13.42
C VAL A 238 -14.51 -1.50 12.60
N ALA A 239 -15.69 -0.99 12.96
CA ALA A 239 -16.92 -1.13 12.19
C ALA A 239 -17.75 0.16 12.27
N GLY A 240 -17.66 1.01 11.25
CA GLY A 240 -18.30 2.33 11.29
C GLY A 240 -17.84 3.17 12.49
N HIS A 241 -18.75 3.43 13.44
CA HIS A 241 -18.46 4.14 14.69
C HIS A 241 -17.94 3.25 15.81
N ASP A 242 -18.10 1.94 15.68
CA ASP A 242 -17.65 1.00 16.69
C ASP A 242 -16.17 0.64 16.50
N TRP A 243 -15.50 0.40 17.62
CA TRP A 243 -14.08 0.09 17.65
C TRP A 243 -13.74 -0.85 18.79
N ALA A 244 -12.64 -1.58 18.66
CA ALA A 244 -12.01 -2.28 19.76
C ALA A 244 -10.49 -2.36 19.59
N LEU A 245 -9.79 -2.34 20.71
CA LEU A 245 -8.35 -2.51 20.80
C LEU A 245 -8.06 -3.69 21.73
N GLY A 246 -7.45 -4.74 21.20
CA GLY A 246 -6.90 -5.85 21.96
C GLY A 246 -5.38 -5.72 22.03
N LEU A 247 -4.86 -5.61 23.24
CA LEU A 247 -3.43 -5.67 23.51
C LEU A 247 -3.02 -7.09 23.91
N PRO A 248 -1.79 -7.51 23.57
CA PRO A 248 -1.29 -8.81 23.96
C PRO A 248 -1.27 -8.98 25.48
N ALA A 249 -1.10 -10.23 25.91
CA ALA A 249 -1.18 -10.64 27.29
C ALA A 249 -0.04 -10.08 28.14
N THR A 250 -0.20 -8.83 28.55
CA THR A 250 0.69 -8.14 29.47
C THR A 250 -0.17 -7.49 30.54
N VAL A 251 0.23 -7.67 31.79
CA VAL A 251 -0.48 -7.14 32.95
C VAL A 251 -0.67 -5.63 32.75
N PRO A 252 -1.91 -5.12 32.62
CA PRO A 252 -2.13 -3.68 32.48
C PRO A 252 -1.52 -2.96 33.68
N SER A 253 -0.95 -1.77 33.46
CA SER A 253 -0.30 -1.02 34.54
C SER A 253 -1.26 -0.84 35.72
N ALA A 254 -0.75 -0.82 36.95
CA ALA A 254 -1.59 -0.67 38.15
C ALA A 254 -2.46 0.61 38.10
N GLN A 255 -2.01 1.63 37.35
CA GLN A 255 -2.73 2.88 37.14
C GLN A 255 -3.89 2.71 36.14
N LEU A 256 -3.68 1.97 35.04
CA LEU A 256 -4.74 1.61 34.11
C LEU A 256 -5.76 0.68 34.79
N GLN A 257 -5.30 -0.33 35.54
CA GLN A 257 -6.17 -1.18 36.37
C GLN A 257 -6.99 -0.37 37.36
N ARG A 258 -6.38 0.63 38.01
CA ARG A 258 -7.07 1.51 38.96
C ARG A 258 -8.12 2.38 38.27
N ILE A 259 -7.83 2.95 37.11
CA ILE A 259 -8.80 3.72 36.31
C ILE A 259 -9.98 2.83 35.89
N LEU A 260 -9.70 1.59 35.46
CA LEU A 260 -10.73 0.63 35.06
C LEU A 260 -11.55 0.12 36.26
N SER A 261 -10.92 -0.09 37.42
CA SER A 261 -11.60 -0.52 38.66
C SER A 261 -12.45 0.58 39.29
N LEU A 262 -12.16 1.85 38.98
CA LEU A 262 -12.90 3.00 39.50
C LEU A 262 -14.23 3.27 38.76
N GLY A 263 -14.57 2.54 37.69
CA GLY A 263 -15.76 2.84 36.89
C GLY A 263 -16.57 1.67 36.32
N GLY A 264 -16.51 0.48 36.89
CA GLY A 264 -17.32 -0.66 36.42
C GLY A 264 -18.55 -0.88 37.30
N ASP A 265 -19.76 -0.64 36.77
CA ASP A 265 -21.00 -0.83 37.54
C ASP A 265 -21.62 -2.23 37.37
N THR A 266 -21.17 -3.06 36.42
CA THR A 266 -21.66 -4.45 36.29
C THR A 266 -20.63 -5.37 35.64
N ALA A 267 -20.51 -6.59 36.16
CA ALA A 267 -19.96 -7.71 35.41
C ALA A 267 -20.99 -8.08 34.34
N ALA A 268 -20.64 -7.96 33.06
CA ALA A 268 -21.41 -8.52 31.98
C ALA A 268 -21.15 -10.03 31.91
N ASP A 269 -22.13 -10.80 31.43
CA ASP A 269 -22.00 -12.25 31.23
C ASP A 269 -20.71 -12.58 30.46
N ALA A 270 -20.05 -13.69 30.85
CA ALA A 270 -18.78 -14.18 30.30
C ALA A 270 -17.51 -13.37 30.64
N GLY A 271 -17.52 -12.57 31.71
CA GLY A 271 -16.31 -11.97 32.27
C GLY A 271 -15.87 -10.66 31.62
N ALA A 272 -16.72 -10.02 30.81
CA ALA A 272 -16.50 -8.65 30.37
C ALA A 272 -16.97 -7.64 31.44
N HIS A 273 -16.29 -6.51 31.55
CA HIS A 273 -16.69 -5.39 32.40
C HIS A 273 -17.23 -4.25 31.56
N HIS A 274 -18.38 -3.70 31.97
CA HIS A 274 -18.98 -2.53 31.33
C HIS A 274 -18.73 -1.27 32.15
N TRP A 275 -18.16 -0.26 31.50
CA TRP A 275 -17.89 1.06 32.02
C TRP A 275 -18.84 2.07 31.38
N ARG A 276 -19.52 2.85 32.21
CA ARG A 276 -20.33 4.00 31.79
C ARG A 276 -19.66 5.27 32.30
N GLY A 277 -19.23 6.14 31.40
CA GLY A 277 -18.66 7.42 31.82
C GLY A 277 -18.55 8.45 30.71
N LEU A 278 -17.69 9.45 30.94
CA LEU A 278 -17.54 10.62 30.05
C LEU A 278 -17.09 10.27 28.62
N LEU A 279 -16.53 9.07 28.41
CA LEU A 279 -16.13 8.55 27.10
C LEU A 279 -17.21 7.65 26.47
N GLY A 280 -18.40 7.60 27.04
CA GLY A 280 -19.50 6.74 26.62
C GLY A 280 -19.50 5.37 27.30
N ASP A 281 -20.17 4.41 26.67
CA ASP A 281 -20.13 3.01 27.05
C ASP A 281 -18.82 2.37 26.57
N LEU A 282 -18.05 1.79 27.49
CA LEU A 282 -16.82 1.05 27.18
C LEU A 282 -16.90 -0.35 27.75
N TRP A 283 -16.55 -1.33 26.94
CA TRP A 283 -16.57 -2.74 27.28
C TRP A 283 -15.13 -3.20 27.37
N SER A 284 -14.78 -3.97 28.40
CA SER A 284 -13.42 -4.47 28.57
C SER A 284 -13.42 -5.95 28.90
N ALA A 285 -12.44 -6.69 28.40
CA ALA A 285 -12.21 -8.07 28.79
C ALA A 285 -10.93 -8.11 29.65
N PRO A 286 -10.97 -8.72 30.85
CA PRO A 286 -9.83 -8.94 31.71
C PRO A 286 -8.90 -10.04 31.12
N PRO A 287 -7.72 -10.28 31.74
CA PRO A 287 -6.65 -11.12 31.19
C PRO A 287 -7.11 -12.52 30.70
N PRO A 288 -6.38 -13.16 29.76
CA PRO A 288 -4.94 -12.99 29.54
C PRO A 288 -4.55 -11.74 28.75
N GLY A 289 -5.36 -11.21 27.82
CA GLY A 289 -5.08 -9.98 27.07
C GLY A 289 -5.98 -8.82 27.50
N PHE A 290 -5.46 -7.59 27.54
CA PHE A 290 -6.28 -6.41 27.81
C PHE A 290 -7.00 -6.00 26.53
N ALA A 291 -8.33 -6.08 26.52
CA ALA A 291 -9.14 -5.59 25.41
C ALA A 291 -10.14 -4.54 25.87
N VAL A 292 -10.32 -3.49 25.07
CA VAL A 292 -11.32 -2.44 25.27
C VAL A 292 -12.08 -2.24 23.97
N ALA A 293 -13.38 -2.02 24.05
CA ALA A 293 -14.27 -1.86 22.91
C ALA A 293 -15.39 -0.86 23.20
N SER A 294 -16.00 -0.30 22.15
CA SER A 294 -17.25 0.47 22.25
C SER A 294 -18.48 -0.43 22.42
N SER A 295 -18.39 -1.71 22.07
CA SER A 295 -19.53 -2.65 22.03
C SER A 295 -19.10 -4.10 22.37
N PRO A 296 -20.05 -4.98 22.75
CA PRO A 296 -19.81 -6.42 22.94
C PRO A 296 -19.23 -7.08 21.70
N GLU A 297 -19.84 -6.81 20.54
CA GLU A 297 -19.49 -7.49 19.30
C GLU A 297 -18.05 -7.13 18.89
N MET A 298 -17.67 -5.88 19.11
CA MET A 298 -16.30 -5.43 18.85
C MET A 298 -15.29 -6.01 19.84
N LEU A 299 -15.68 -6.17 21.12
CA LEU A 299 -14.83 -6.83 22.10
C LEU A 299 -14.53 -8.29 21.69
N ALA A 300 -15.56 -9.01 21.22
CA ALA A 300 -15.40 -10.37 20.68
C ALA A 300 -14.51 -10.41 19.43
N ALA A 301 -14.52 -9.36 18.60
CA ALA A 301 -13.69 -9.29 17.39
C ALA A 301 -12.18 -9.15 17.66
N VAL A 302 -11.79 -8.61 18.82
CA VAL A 302 -10.39 -8.51 19.26
C VAL A 302 -10.01 -9.54 20.32
N ALA A 303 -10.98 -10.30 20.84
CA ALA A 303 -10.75 -11.36 21.80
C ALA A 303 -9.81 -12.45 21.21
N GLY A 304 -8.81 -12.84 21.98
CA GLY A 304 -7.84 -13.87 21.62
C GLY A 304 -6.50 -13.34 21.11
N ALA A 305 -5.51 -14.23 21.06
CA ALA A 305 -4.14 -13.88 20.67
C ALA A 305 -4.07 -13.39 19.21
N PRO A 306 -3.22 -12.38 18.92
CA PRO A 306 -2.94 -11.98 17.54
C PRO A 306 -2.30 -13.16 16.78
N PRO A 307 -2.63 -13.35 15.48
CA PRO A 307 -1.91 -14.30 14.64
C PRO A 307 -0.42 -13.92 14.55
N ALA A 308 0.45 -14.91 14.35
CA ALA A 308 1.86 -14.66 14.12
C ALA A 308 2.08 -13.85 12.82
N GLY A 309 2.90 -12.81 12.90
CA GLY A 309 3.19 -11.89 11.80
C GLY A 309 2.23 -10.70 11.73
N GLU A 310 2.29 -9.96 10.63
CA GLU A 310 1.39 -8.85 10.35
C GLU A 310 0.22 -9.35 9.52
N ALA A 311 -1.00 -8.94 9.85
CA ALA A 311 -2.18 -9.32 9.11
C ALA A 311 -3.26 -8.27 9.23
N GLY A 312 -4.16 -8.23 8.26
CA GLY A 312 -5.37 -7.45 8.42
C GLY A 312 -6.34 -7.59 7.27
N ALA A 313 -7.58 -7.21 7.55
CA ALA A 313 -8.66 -7.07 6.60
C ALA A 313 -9.38 -5.76 6.93
N VAL A 314 -9.39 -4.82 6.00
CA VAL A 314 -9.95 -3.48 6.19
C VAL A 314 -10.88 -3.14 5.04
N ARG A 315 -12.11 -2.77 5.36
CA ARG A 315 -13.05 -2.20 4.41
C ARG A 315 -12.79 -0.70 4.31
N GLY A 316 -12.78 -0.15 3.11
CA GLY A 316 -12.51 1.28 2.95
C GLY A 316 -13.55 2.18 3.60
N ALA A 317 -14.80 1.73 3.72
CA ALA A 317 -15.84 2.43 4.47
C ALA A 317 -15.49 2.57 5.97
N ASP A 318 -14.94 1.51 6.60
CA ASP A 318 -14.51 1.56 8.00
C ASP A 318 -13.28 2.47 8.17
N LEU A 319 -12.35 2.43 7.22
CA LEU A 319 -11.17 3.29 7.23
C LEU A 319 -11.55 4.77 7.03
N ALA A 320 -12.50 5.07 6.15
CA ALA A 320 -13.01 6.41 5.94
C ALA A 320 -13.67 6.95 7.22
N ALA A 321 -14.53 6.17 7.86
CA ALA A 321 -15.16 6.53 9.13
C ALA A 321 -14.13 6.72 10.26
N ALA A 322 -13.07 5.91 10.30
CA ALA A 322 -11.97 6.08 11.24
C ALA A 322 -11.18 7.39 10.98
N CYS A 323 -10.89 7.71 9.72
CA CYS A 323 -10.21 8.95 9.34
C CYS A 323 -11.02 10.19 9.71
N GLU A 324 -12.33 10.20 9.45
CA GLU A 324 -13.22 11.31 9.80
C GLU A 324 -13.27 11.51 11.32
N ARG A 325 -13.47 10.45 12.10
CA ARG A 325 -13.47 10.52 13.57
C ARG A 325 -12.15 11.03 14.14
N ALA A 326 -11.04 10.50 13.63
CA ALA A 326 -9.72 10.95 14.05
C ALA A 326 -9.51 12.42 13.68
N ALA A 327 -9.98 12.88 12.52
CA ALA A 327 -9.93 14.28 12.15
C ALA A 327 -10.73 15.16 13.13
N ASP A 328 -11.98 14.79 13.44
CA ASP A 328 -12.85 15.54 14.35
C ASP A 328 -12.29 15.61 15.79
N ALA A 329 -11.61 14.55 16.24
CA ALA A 329 -10.91 14.55 17.51
C ALA A 329 -9.68 15.48 17.48
N LEU A 330 -8.89 15.43 16.40
CA LEU A 330 -7.68 16.23 16.24
C LEU A 330 -7.97 17.73 16.05
N GLU A 331 -9.12 18.10 15.49
CA GLU A 331 -9.51 19.51 15.34
C GLU A 331 -9.67 20.25 16.66
N ARG A 332 -9.96 19.51 17.74
CA ARG A 332 -10.06 20.08 19.09
C ARG A 332 -8.68 20.42 19.67
N VAL A 333 -7.60 20.06 18.98
CA VAL A 333 -6.22 20.30 19.39
C VAL A 333 -5.58 21.36 18.47
N PRO A 334 -5.28 22.58 18.98
CA PRO A 334 -4.90 23.73 18.15
C PRO A 334 -3.73 23.52 17.17
N TRP A 335 -2.77 22.65 17.50
CA TRP A 335 -1.58 22.39 16.66
C TRP A 335 -1.71 21.16 15.74
N LEU A 336 -2.88 20.49 15.68
CA LEU A 336 -3.09 19.28 14.87
C LEU A 336 -4.07 19.47 13.69
N ALA A 337 -4.51 20.70 13.42
CA ALA A 337 -5.44 21.02 12.33
C ALA A 337 -4.96 20.55 10.94
N SER A 338 -3.65 20.63 10.66
CA SER A 338 -3.08 20.14 9.40
C SER A 338 -3.21 18.62 9.23
N ARG A 339 -3.10 17.86 10.33
CA ARG A 339 -3.31 16.40 10.35
C ARG A 339 -4.79 16.05 10.20
N ALA A 340 -5.68 16.79 10.85
CA ALA A 340 -7.12 16.62 10.66
C ALA A 340 -7.53 16.84 9.19
N ALA A 341 -7.03 17.92 8.56
CA ALA A 341 -7.27 18.18 7.14
C ALA A 341 -6.71 17.08 6.24
N ALA A 342 -5.55 16.50 6.57
CA ALA A 342 -4.98 15.36 5.84
C ALA A 342 -5.86 14.11 5.94
N LEU A 343 -6.36 13.79 7.14
CA LEU A 343 -7.27 12.67 7.36
C LEU A 343 -8.58 12.83 6.59
N ARG A 344 -9.15 14.05 6.56
CA ARG A 344 -10.36 14.31 5.76
C ARG A 344 -10.14 14.17 4.26
N ARG A 345 -8.95 14.52 3.76
CA ARG A 345 -8.56 14.26 2.36
C ARG A 345 -8.35 12.77 2.10
N ALA A 346 -7.92 12.01 3.11
CA ALA A 346 -7.71 10.56 3.00
C ALA A 346 -9.03 9.76 3.04
N ALA A 347 -10.04 10.22 3.78
CA ALA A 347 -11.33 9.54 3.91
C ALA A 347 -12.02 9.18 2.57
N PRO A 348 -12.18 10.09 1.59
CA PRO A 348 -12.78 9.72 0.30
C PRO A 348 -11.90 8.79 -0.54
N LEU A 349 -10.57 8.84 -0.35
CA LEU A 349 -9.65 7.89 -0.99
C LEU A 349 -9.83 6.49 -0.39
N ALA A 350 -9.93 6.41 0.94
CA ALA A 350 -10.21 5.18 1.66
C ALA A 350 -11.56 4.59 1.25
N ALA A 351 -12.62 5.39 1.15
CA ALA A 351 -13.95 4.94 0.71
C ALA A 351 -13.95 4.34 -0.70
N GLY A 352 -13.01 4.75 -1.56
CA GLY A 352 -12.81 4.16 -2.89
C GLY A 352 -12.13 2.79 -2.89
N VAL A 353 -11.72 2.27 -1.73
CA VAL A 353 -11.21 0.90 -1.55
C VAL A 353 -12.36 0.04 -1.01
N ARG A 354 -12.79 -0.97 -1.75
CA ARG A 354 -13.80 -1.92 -1.26
C ARG A 354 -13.24 -2.75 -0.11
N LEU A 355 -12.04 -3.30 -0.29
CA LEU A 355 -11.42 -4.18 0.69
C LEU A 355 -9.90 -4.23 0.51
N ALA A 356 -9.16 -4.04 1.60
CA ALA A 356 -7.73 -4.30 1.69
C ALA A 356 -7.51 -5.51 2.61
N ARG A 357 -6.77 -6.51 2.15
CA ARG A 357 -6.39 -7.67 2.95
C ARG A 357 -4.89 -7.89 2.83
N TRP A 358 -4.24 -8.20 3.93
CA TRP A 358 -2.84 -8.58 3.91
C TRP A 358 -2.52 -9.63 4.95
N ARG A 359 -1.46 -10.37 4.67
CA ARG A 359 -0.76 -11.17 5.66
C ARG A 359 0.70 -11.28 5.27
N VAL A 360 1.58 -10.98 6.22
CA VAL A 360 3.03 -10.96 6.04
C VAL A 360 3.67 -11.75 7.18
N THR A 361 4.45 -12.76 6.82
CA THR A 361 5.21 -13.62 7.71
C THR A 361 6.68 -13.63 7.30
N PRO A 362 7.58 -14.27 8.06
CA PRO A 362 8.96 -14.48 7.61
C PRO A 362 9.05 -15.28 6.30
N ALA A 363 8.16 -16.27 6.10
CA ALA A 363 8.17 -17.18 4.94
C ALA A 363 7.60 -16.57 3.65
N GLY A 364 6.79 -15.51 3.75
CA GLY A 364 6.20 -14.87 2.59
C GLY A 364 5.17 -13.82 2.94
N GLY A 365 4.55 -13.25 1.92
CA GLY A 365 3.57 -12.20 2.07
C GLY A 365 2.54 -12.23 0.97
N ARG A 366 1.32 -11.80 1.31
CA ARG A 366 0.24 -11.59 0.37
C ARG A 366 -0.52 -10.33 0.74
N ILE A 367 -0.72 -9.43 -0.21
CA ILE A 367 -1.52 -8.22 -0.05
C ILE A 367 -2.51 -8.16 -1.22
N VAL A 368 -3.78 -7.91 -0.94
CA VAL A 368 -4.84 -7.80 -1.93
C VAL A 368 -5.62 -6.53 -1.65
N LEU A 369 -5.66 -5.62 -2.61
CA LEU A 369 -6.55 -4.47 -2.61
C LEU A 369 -7.66 -4.69 -3.63
N GLU A 370 -8.89 -4.36 -3.27
CA GLU A 370 -10.10 -4.46 -4.10
C GLU A 370 -10.82 -3.10 -4.05
N TRP A 371 -11.40 -2.65 -5.17
CA TRP A 371 -12.15 -1.39 -5.28
C TRP A 371 -13.53 -1.57 -5.88
#